data_AF-A0A3C1DPF9-F1
#
_entry.id   AF-A0A3C1DPF9-F1
#
_cell.length_a   1.000
_cell.length_b   1.000
_cell.length_c   1.000
_cell.angle_alpha   90.00
_cell.angle_beta   90.00
_cell.angle_gamma   90.00
#
_symmetry.space_group_name_H-M   'P 1'
#
loop_
_entity.id
_entity.type
_entity.pdbx_description
1 polymer ?
#
loop_
_entity_poly.entity_id
_entity_poly.type
_entity_poly.pdbx_seq_one_letter_code
_entity_poly.pdbx_strand_id
1 'polypeptide(L)'
;MADKTAARPSLRLIAGDLVSSLAHDVAEIAEVALTGKTPEEREKATSSSDQPEKASRARTVAVIGGGIAGLSAAWSLVSDRQADADIIVYESSPSVGGKLRLNEIEGLSLDAGAESMLAVRPEAIALTKA
;
A
#
# COMPACT_ATOMS: atom_id res chain seq x y z
N MET A 1 3.20 -32.94 -9.94
CA MET A 1 2.34 -31.80 -9.58
C MET A 1 3.26 -30.79 -8.93
N ALA A 2 3.79 -29.84 -9.71
CA ALA A 2 4.87 -28.96 -9.27
C ALA A 2 4.32 -27.89 -8.33
N ASP A 3 4.94 -27.78 -7.16
CA ASP A 3 4.75 -26.72 -6.18
C ASP A 3 5.11 -25.38 -6.83
N LYS A 4 4.08 -24.63 -7.25
CA LYS A 4 4.23 -23.28 -7.80
C LYS A 4 4.57 -22.41 -6.60
N THR A 5 5.87 -22.28 -6.30
CA THR A 5 6.39 -21.44 -5.21
C THR A 5 5.73 -20.07 -5.32
N ALA A 6 4.74 -19.79 -4.48
CA ALA A 6 4.09 -18.49 -4.43
C ALA A 6 5.19 -17.46 -4.16
N ALA A 7 5.36 -16.49 -5.06
CA ALA A 7 6.32 -15.43 -4.84
C ALA A 7 5.96 -14.74 -3.51
N ARG A 8 6.95 -14.50 -2.65
CA ARG A 8 6.70 -13.81 -1.39
C ARG A 8 6.23 -12.40 -1.72
N PRO A 9 5.14 -11.91 -1.12
CA PRO A 9 4.71 -10.53 -1.31
C PRO A 9 5.86 -9.60 -0.90
N SER A 10 6.27 -8.73 -1.82
CA SER A 10 7.29 -7.70 -1.57
C SER A 10 6.60 -6.43 -1.11
N LEU A 11 7.19 -5.77 -0.10
CA LEU A 11 6.75 -4.46 0.38
C LEU A 11 7.87 -3.45 0.15
N ARG A 12 7.57 -2.37 -0.57
CA ARG A 12 8.46 -1.21 -0.72
C ARG A 12 7.79 0.03 -0.17
N LEU A 13 8.55 0.84 0.58
CA LEU A 13 8.11 2.13 1.10
C LEU A 13 8.92 3.23 0.43
N ILE A 14 8.22 4.19 -0.17
CA ILE A 14 8.79 5.37 -0.80
C ILE A 14 8.27 6.58 -0.02
N ALA A 15 9.16 7.22 0.74
CA ALA A 15 8.85 8.36 1.59
C ALA A 15 9.58 9.62 1.11
N GLY A 16 8.95 10.79 1.25
CA GLY A 16 9.52 12.09 0.88
C GLY A 16 8.87 12.67 -0.38
N ASP A 17 9.64 13.40 -1.20
CA ASP A 17 9.11 14.04 -2.40
C ASP A 17 8.64 13.00 -3.43
N LEU A 18 7.33 12.76 -3.40
CA LEU A 18 6.61 11.87 -4.30
C LEU A 18 6.84 12.24 -5.77
N VAL A 19 6.96 13.54 -6.09
CA VAL A 19 7.14 14.00 -7.47
C VAL A 19 8.49 13.53 -8.03
N SER A 20 9.54 13.57 -7.21
CA SER A 20 10.88 13.11 -7.60
C SER A 20 11.03 11.58 -7.62
N SER A 21 10.30 10.87 -6.76
CA SER A 21 10.42 9.42 -6.57
C SER A 21 9.55 8.58 -7.51
N LEU A 22 8.58 9.19 -8.20
CA LEU A 22 7.59 8.52 -9.05
C LEU A 22 7.81 8.74 -10.56
N ALA A 23 8.97 9.19 -11.03
CA ALA A 23 9.16 9.70 -12.41
C ALA A 23 8.68 8.77 -13.56
N HIS A 24 8.44 7.47 -13.33
CA HIS A 24 7.79 6.55 -14.28
C HIS A 24 6.34 6.15 -13.93
N ASP A 25 5.91 6.27 -12.68
CA ASP A 25 4.60 5.81 -12.17
C ASP A 25 3.56 6.95 -12.05
N VAL A 26 3.96 8.24 -12.08
CA VAL A 26 3.03 9.39 -11.90
C VAL A 26 1.93 9.40 -12.96
N ALA A 27 2.23 9.11 -14.23
CA ALA A 27 1.24 9.18 -15.29
C ALA A 27 0.11 8.17 -15.05
N GLU A 28 0.47 6.95 -14.66
CA GLU A 28 -0.48 5.86 -14.43
C GLU A 28 -1.27 6.08 -13.13
N ILE A 29 -0.62 6.51 -12.04
CA ILE A 29 -1.27 6.82 -10.77
C ILE A 29 -2.19 8.05 -10.88
N ALA A 30 -1.75 9.12 -11.54
CA ALA A 30 -2.55 10.31 -11.76
C ALA A 30 -3.76 9.98 -12.65
N GLU A 31 -3.59 9.14 -13.66
CA GLU A 31 -4.69 8.71 -14.52
C GLU A 31 -5.69 7.82 -13.77
N VAL A 32 -5.25 6.89 -12.92
CA VAL A 32 -6.16 6.09 -12.07
C VAL A 32 -6.89 6.98 -11.06
N ALA A 33 -6.22 7.95 -10.43
CA ALA A 33 -6.86 8.88 -9.51
C ALA A 33 -7.89 9.79 -10.20
N LEU A 34 -7.63 10.19 -11.45
CA LEU A 34 -8.52 11.05 -12.24
C LEU A 34 -9.68 10.27 -12.88
N THR A 35 -9.46 9.02 -13.29
CA THR A 35 -10.43 8.24 -14.08
C THR A 35 -11.13 7.13 -13.29
N GLY A 36 -10.58 6.75 -12.14
CA GLY A 36 -11.07 5.63 -11.32
C GLY A 36 -10.95 4.26 -11.97
N LYS A 37 -10.30 4.15 -13.15
CA LYS A 37 -10.24 2.93 -13.95
C LYS A 37 -8.83 2.37 -13.97
N THR A 38 -8.70 1.09 -13.63
CA THR A 38 -7.47 0.33 -13.78
C THR A 38 -7.22 -0.02 -15.26
N PRO A 39 -5.95 -0.30 -15.65
CA PRO A 39 -5.63 -0.74 -17.01
C PRO A 39 -6.38 -2.01 -17.45
N GLU A 40 -6.64 -2.93 -16.51
CA GLU A 40 -7.37 -4.18 -16.79
C GLU A 40 -8.85 -3.94 -17.14
N GLU A 41 -9.47 -2.91 -16.57
CA GLU A 41 -10.85 -2.52 -16.89
C GLU A 41 -10.96 -1.90 -18.29
N ARG A 42 -9.85 -1.39 -18.86
CA ARG A 42 -9.77 -0.94 -20.26
C ARG A 42 -9.58 -2.09 -21.24
N GLU A 43 -8.74 -3.07 -20.91
CA GLU A 43 -8.54 -4.28 -21.73
C GLU A 43 -9.83 -5.11 -21.88
N LYS A 44 -10.61 -5.22 -20.80
CA LYS A 44 -11.90 -5.93 -20.81
C LYS A 44 -12.98 -5.24 -21.65
N ALA A 45 -12.91 -3.92 -21.81
CA ALA A 45 -13.86 -3.16 -22.63
C ALA A 45 -13.56 -3.25 -24.14
N THR A 46 -12.39 -3.78 -24.54
CA THR A 46 -11.88 -3.68 -25.91
C THR A 46 -11.51 -5.01 -26.58
N SER A 47 -11.59 -6.16 -25.89
CA SER A 47 -11.21 -7.44 -26.48
C SER A 47 -12.27 -8.54 -26.34
N SER A 48 -13.05 -8.71 -27.41
CA SER A 48 -13.63 -10.00 -27.76
C SER A 48 -12.56 -10.88 -28.43
N SER A 49 -12.60 -12.17 -28.09
CA SER A 49 -11.85 -13.32 -28.62
C SER A 49 -10.35 -13.50 -28.31
N ASP A 50 -10.10 -14.61 -27.60
CA ASP A 50 -8.98 -15.57 -27.71
C ASP A 50 -7.56 -15.04 -27.48
N GLN A 51 -7.06 -15.17 -26.24
CA GLN A 51 -5.62 -15.08 -25.94
C GLN A 51 -5.16 -16.18 -24.98
N PRO A 52 -3.94 -16.72 -25.20
CA PRO A 52 -3.36 -17.83 -24.45
C PRO A 52 -3.04 -17.38 -23.01
N GLU A 53 -3.05 -18.34 -22.08
CA GLU A 53 -2.83 -18.18 -20.63
C GLU A 53 -1.99 -16.95 -20.26
N LYS A 54 -2.65 -15.91 -19.70
CA LYS A 54 -2.02 -14.77 -19.01
C LYS A 54 -1.06 -15.36 -17.98
N ALA A 55 0.24 -15.43 -18.31
CA ALA A 55 1.28 -15.67 -17.34
C ALA A 55 1.02 -14.70 -16.19
N SER A 56 0.73 -15.23 -15.00
CA SER A 56 0.25 -14.47 -13.85
C SER A 56 1.28 -13.38 -13.55
N ARG A 57 1.07 -12.18 -14.08
CA ARG A 57 1.83 -11.02 -13.66
C ARG A 57 1.45 -10.83 -12.19
N ALA A 58 2.45 -10.94 -11.32
CA ALA A 58 2.30 -10.54 -9.92
C ALA A 58 1.64 -9.15 -9.92
N ARG A 59 0.55 -9.01 -9.18
CA ARG A 59 -0.26 -7.78 -9.20
C ARG A 59 0.52 -6.68 -8.48
N THR A 60 0.71 -5.52 -9.09
CA THR A 60 1.32 -4.39 -8.38
C THR A 60 0.23 -3.56 -7.72
N VAL A 61 0.37 -3.29 -6.42
CA VAL A 61 -0.60 -2.52 -5.62
C VAL A 61 0.08 -1.29 -5.05
N ALA A 62 -0.37 -0.11 -5.47
CA ALA A 62 0.06 1.17 -4.90
C ALA A 62 -0.86 1.57 -3.73
N VAL A 63 -0.27 1.87 -2.58
CA VAL A 63 -0.94 2.39 -1.39
C VAL A 63 -0.51 3.84 -1.19
N ILE A 64 -1.44 4.78 -1.29
CA ILE A 64 -1.16 6.21 -1.15
C ILE A 64 -1.41 6.65 0.30
N GLY A 65 -0.35 7.10 0.97
CA GLY A 65 -0.31 7.52 2.37
C GLY A 65 0.30 6.46 3.28
N GLY A 66 1.35 6.83 4.02
CA GLY A 66 2.02 6.04 5.05
C GLY A 66 1.44 6.26 6.46
N GLY A 67 0.18 6.68 6.56
CA GLY A 67 -0.55 6.74 7.83
C GLY A 67 -1.06 5.36 8.29
N ILE A 68 -1.71 5.29 9.46
CA ILE A 68 -2.22 4.03 10.02
C ILE A 68 -3.10 3.24 9.04
N ALA A 69 -3.96 3.92 8.28
CA ALA A 69 -4.84 3.27 7.30
C ALA A 69 -4.04 2.60 6.17
N GLY A 70 -3.09 3.33 5.56
CA GLY A 70 -2.28 2.81 4.46
C GLY A 70 -1.31 1.72 4.91
N LEU A 71 -0.63 1.91 6.04
CA LEU A 71 0.25 0.89 6.61
C LEU A 71 -0.51 -0.38 7.00
N SER A 72 -1.71 -0.26 7.57
CA SER A 72 -2.55 -1.42 7.90
C SER A 72 -3.04 -2.15 6.64
N ALA A 73 -3.39 -1.40 5.59
CA ALA A 73 -3.78 -1.97 4.31
C ALA A 73 -2.61 -2.74 3.66
N ALA A 74 -1.43 -2.11 3.62
CA ALA A 74 -0.21 -2.74 3.10
C ALA A 74 0.16 -4.00 3.91
N TRP A 75 0.10 -3.92 5.25
CA TRP A 75 0.34 -5.05 6.12
C TRP A 75 -0.64 -6.20 5.88
N SER A 76 -1.94 -5.90 5.72
CA SER A 76 -2.96 -6.90 5.43
C SER A 76 -2.69 -7.61 4.09
N LEU A 77 -2.35 -6.85 3.04
CA LEU A 77 -2.02 -7.38 1.72
C LEU A 77 -0.77 -8.28 1.73
N VAL A 78 0.25 -7.88 2.49
CA VAL A 78 1.48 -8.68 2.65
C VAL A 78 1.23 -9.94 3.50
N SER A 79 0.34 -9.84 4.49
CA SER A 79 0.00 -10.95 5.37
C SER A 79 -0.89 -11.99 4.69
N ASP A 80 -1.64 -11.60 3.67
CA ASP A 80 -2.39 -12.52 2.82
C ASP A 80 -1.45 -13.29 1.88
N ARG A 81 -1.06 -14.49 2.30
CA ARG A 81 -0.16 -15.39 1.56
C ARG A 81 -0.71 -15.89 0.22
N GLN A 82 -1.98 -15.61 -0.08
CA GLN A 82 -2.61 -15.97 -1.36
C GLN A 82 -2.45 -14.84 -2.39
N ALA A 83 -2.06 -13.64 -1.96
CA ALA A 83 -1.80 -12.51 -2.84
C ALA A 83 -0.37 -12.58 -3.41
N ASP A 84 -0.25 -12.99 -4.67
CA ASP A 84 0.96 -12.76 -5.47
C ASP A 84 0.96 -11.30 -5.93
N ALA A 85 1.41 -10.40 -5.07
CA ALA A 85 1.42 -8.98 -5.30
C ALA A 85 2.72 -8.30 -4.85
N ASP A 86 3.12 -7.25 -5.58
CA ASP A 86 4.15 -6.30 -5.17
C ASP A 86 3.47 -5.04 -4.60
N ILE A 87 3.66 -4.78 -3.31
CA ILE A 87 2.99 -3.70 -2.58
C ILE A 87 3.95 -2.52 -2.46
N ILE A 88 3.53 -1.35 -2.93
CA ILE A 88 4.31 -0.13 -2.87
C ILE A 88 3.53 0.93 -2.08
N VAL A 89 4.11 1.38 -0.96
CA VAL A 89 3.54 2.46 -0.13
C VAL A 89 4.22 3.77 -0.46
N TYR A 90 3.41 4.79 -0.74
CA TYR A 90 3.84 6.13 -1.11
C TYR A 90 3.47 7.11 0.01
N GLU A 91 4.46 7.74 0.63
CA GLU A 91 4.28 8.72 1.71
C GLU A 91 4.95 10.05 1.35
N SER A 92 4.19 11.13 1.38
CA SER A 92 4.66 12.48 1.02
C SER A 92 5.67 13.08 2.01
N SER A 93 5.60 12.65 3.26
CA SER A 93 6.40 13.22 4.33
C SER A 93 7.67 12.40 4.56
N PRO A 94 8.66 12.96 5.30
CA PRO A 94 9.92 12.27 5.54
C PRO A 94 9.81 10.97 6.35
N SER A 95 8.66 10.72 6.98
CA SER A 95 8.44 9.57 7.86
C SER A 95 7.00 9.07 7.77
N VAL A 96 6.82 7.78 8.01
CA VAL A 96 5.47 7.18 8.10
C VAL A 96 4.79 7.49 9.44
N GLY A 97 3.59 6.95 9.65
CA GLY A 97 2.77 7.11 10.85
C GLY A 97 1.62 8.09 10.68
N GLY A 98 1.73 9.04 9.73
CA GLY A 98 0.71 10.06 9.51
C GLY A 98 0.48 10.90 10.77
N LYS A 99 -0.69 10.75 11.41
CA LYS A 99 -1.01 11.43 12.67
C LYS A 99 -0.45 10.73 13.92
N LEU A 100 -0.07 9.46 13.82
CA LEU A 100 0.63 8.73 14.89
C LEU A 100 2.09 9.18 14.92
N ARG A 101 2.38 10.30 15.57
CA ARG A 101 3.72 10.88 15.66
C ARG A 101 4.01 11.41 17.04
N LEU A 102 5.26 11.28 17.43
CA LEU A 102 5.82 11.97 18.57
C LEU A 102 6.57 13.22 18.09
N ASN A 103 6.34 14.33 18.76
CA ASN A 103 7.08 15.56 18.62
C ASN A 103 7.99 15.74 19.85
N GLU A 104 9.20 16.22 19.66
CA GLU A 104 10.06 16.61 20.78
C GLU A 104 9.84 18.09 21.12
N ILE A 105 9.55 18.38 22.39
CA ILE A 105 9.48 19.74 22.94
C ILE A 105 10.31 19.77 24.22
N GLU A 106 11.36 20.61 24.26
CA GLU A 106 12.26 20.73 25.42
C GLU A 106 12.82 19.37 25.90
N GLY A 107 13.12 18.46 24.97
CA GLY A 107 13.62 17.12 25.28
C GLY A 107 12.57 16.11 25.75
N LEU A 108 11.28 16.48 25.74
CA LEU A 108 10.15 15.58 26.04
C LEU A 108 9.47 15.13 24.76
N SER A 109 9.25 13.82 24.61
CA SER A 109 8.41 13.27 23.54
C SER A 109 6.92 13.46 23.89
N LEU A 110 6.20 14.16 23.02
CA LEU A 110 4.77 14.42 23.14
C LEU A 110 4.02 13.90 21.91
N ASP A 111 2.85 13.31 22.12
CA ASP A 111 2.02 12.84 21.01
C ASP A 111 1.42 14.01 20.21
N ALA A 112 1.37 13.86 18.88
CA ALA A 112 0.93 14.89 17.95
C ALA A 112 -0.60 14.95 17.74
N GLY A 113 -1.39 14.16 18.46
CA GLY A 113 -2.86 14.19 18.48
C GLY A 113 -3.57 12.85 18.33
N ALA A 114 -2.85 11.73 18.23
CA ALA A 114 -3.38 10.37 18.20
C ALA A 114 -3.05 9.63 19.51
N GLU A 115 -3.30 10.30 20.64
CA GLU A 115 -2.81 9.93 21.98
C GLU A 115 -3.33 8.60 22.51
N SER A 116 -4.46 8.11 21.97
CA SER A 116 -5.13 6.92 22.50
C SER A 116 -5.99 6.22 21.47
N MET A 117 -6.16 4.93 21.69
CA MET A 117 -7.02 4.05 20.90
C MET A 117 -7.98 3.34 21.85
N LEU A 118 -9.22 3.10 21.41
CA LEU A 118 -10.21 2.40 22.21
C LEU A 118 -9.84 0.92 22.35
N ALA A 119 -9.43 0.51 23.55
CA ALA A 119 -9.08 -0.88 23.87
C ALA A 119 -10.25 -1.88 23.72
N VAL A 120 -11.49 -1.40 23.59
CA VAL A 120 -12.66 -2.24 23.28
C VAL A 120 -12.73 -2.67 21.81
N ARG A 121 -11.82 -2.19 20.95
CA ARG A 121 -11.70 -2.63 19.54
C ARG A 121 -10.65 -3.72 19.42
N PRO A 122 -11.05 -5.00 19.37
CA PRO A 122 -10.11 -6.11 19.34
C PRO A 122 -9.21 -6.10 18.11
N GLU A 123 -9.70 -5.60 16.96
CA GLU A 123 -8.92 -5.47 15.72
C GLU A 123 -7.74 -4.52 15.90
N ALA A 124 -7.97 -3.45 16.67
CA ALA A 124 -6.98 -2.42 16.95
C ALA A 124 -5.89 -2.95 17.90
N ILE A 125 -6.27 -3.75 18.90
CA ILE A 125 -5.32 -4.48 19.78
C ILE A 125 -4.57 -5.58 19.01
N ALA A 126 -5.23 -6.27 18.10
CA ALA A 126 -4.58 -7.30 17.29
C ALA A 126 -3.48 -6.69 16.43
N LEU A 127 -3.75 -5.53 15.82
CA LEU A 127 -2.80 -4.81 14.99
C LEU A 127 -1.56 -4.34 15.76
N THR A 128 -1.67 -3.98 17.05
CA THR A 128 -0.48 -3.57 17.84
C THR A 128 0.45 -4.73 18.22
N LYS A 129 0.01 -5.97 18.01
CA LYS A 129 0.78 -7.20 18.33
C LYS A 129 1.29 -7.92 17.07
N ALA A 130 0.88 -7.45 15.90
CA ALA A 130 1.27 -7.98 14.60
C ALA A 130 2.74 -7.67 14.29
#